data_AF-C2XU54-F1
#
_entry.id   AF-C2XU54-F1
#
_cell.length_a   1.000
_cell.length_b   1.000
_cell.length_c   1.000
_cell.angle_alpha   90.00
_cell.angle_beta   90.00
_cell.angle_gamma   90.00
#
_symmetry.space_group_name_H-M   'P 1'
#
loop_
_entity.id
_entity.type
_entity.pdbx_description
1 polymer ?
#
loop_
_entity_poly.entity_id
_entity_poly.type
_entity_poly.pdbx_seq_one_letter_code
_entity_poly.pdbx_strand_id
1 'polypeptide(L)'
;MVNQEILNNYNTVELNLLNEEIKKYDSIKIVKKEILKEQKLGNQKKSTIKKKYEELINEYERFFEGIKLDDIKFYSFKEVTGSGIDANKKMLALYTLYANLIDKYSKIKVPWAMDSFIKNETAAELKEQMFGFLSKHYFSINGQIFFSIINENVKYLNQKNKYNFINLEKPILEKINEENKILVKSFKIIND
;
A
#
# COMPACT_ATOMS: atom_id res chain seq x y z
N MET A 1 8.93 -62.24 37.88
CA MET A 1 9.52 -60.89 37.81
C MET A 1 9.34 -60.26 36.42
N VAL A 2 9.75 -60.92 35.34
CA VAL A 2 9.64 -60.39 33.95
C VAL A 2 8.23 -59.91 33.54
N ASN A 3 7.16 -60.63 33.89
CA ASN A 3 5.78 -60.21 33.55
C ASN A 3 5.29 -58.94 34.26
N GLN A 4 5.76 -58.66 35.48
CA GLN A 4 5.36 -57.44 36.21
C GLN A 4 6.06 -56.20 35.68
N GLU A 5 7.32 -56.34 35.26
CA GLU A 5 8.09 -55.27 34.65
C GLU A 5 7.54 -54.87 33.28
N ILE A 6 7.15 -55.86 32.46
CA ILE A 6 6.48 -55.63 31.18
C ILE A 6 5.14 -54.91 31.38
N LEU A 7 4.33 -55.33 32.37
CA LEU A 7 3.05 -54.70 32.68
C LEU A 7 3.21 -53.25 33.16
N ASN A 8 4.20 -52.98 34.01
CA ASN A 8 4.48 -51.62 34.49
C ASN A 8 4.96 -50.70 33.35
N ASN A 9 5.80 -51.22 32.46
CA ASN A 9 6.25 -50.48 31.28
C ASN A 9 5.07 -50.18 30.34
N TYR A 10 4.19 -51.16 30.10
CA TYR A 10 2.97 -50.97 29.30
C TYR A 10 2.08 -49.86 29.89
N ASN A 11 1.76 -49.93 31.18
CA ASN A 11 0.93 -48.92 31.85
C ASN A 11 1.56 -47.53 31.81
N THR A 12 2.88 -47.44 31.95
CA THR A 12 3.62 -46.16 31.87
C THR A 12 3.53 -45.57 30.48
N VAL A 13 3.72 -46.38 29.44
CA VAL A 13 3.59 -45.94 28.04
C VAL A 13 2.16 -45.49 27.75
N GLU A 14 1.15 -46.25 28.18
CA GLU A 14 -0.26 -45.92 27.99
C GLU A 14 -0.64 -44.58 28.66
N LEU A 15 -0.22 -44.37 29.91
CA LEU A 15 -0.44 -43.10 30.63
C LEU A 15 0.26 -41.93 29.94
N ASN A 16 1.47 -42.13 29.43
CA ASN A 16 2.20 -41.10 28.71
C ASN A 16 1.48 -40.73 27.41
N LEU A 17 1.00 -41.71 26.64
CA LEU A 17 0.22 -41.47 25.42
C LEU A 17 -1.06 -40.69 25.72
N LEU A 18 -1.79 -41.06 26.77
CA LEU A 18 -3.01 -40.35 27.19
C LEU A 18 -2.70 -38.90 27.59
N ASN A 19 -1.64 -38.69 28.38
CA ASN A 19 -1.22 -37.35 28.79
C ASN A 19 -0.78 -36.49 27.60
N GLU A 20 -0.11 -37.07 26.61
CA GLU A 20 0.24 -36.38 25.37
C GLU A 20 -1.00 -36.01 24.55
N GLU A 21 -1.99 -36.91 24.47
CA GLU A 21 -3.24 -36.67 23.77
C GLU A 21 -4.00 -35.49 24.39
N ILE A 22 -4.12 -35.46 25.73
CA ILE A 22 -4.74 -34.35 26.47
C ILE A 22 -4.01 -33.03 26.19
N LYS A 23 -2.67 -33.02 26.28
CA LYS A 23 -1.85 -31.82 26.00
C LYS A 23 -2.04 -31.31 24.56
N LYS A 24 -2.09 -32.23 23.58
CA LYS A 24 -2.34 -31.89 22.17
C LYS A 24 -3.74 -31.32 22.00
N TYR A 25 -4.74 -31.91 22.62
CA TYR A 25 -6.13 -31.43 22.57
C TYR A 25 -6.26 -30.01 23.14
N ASP A 26 -5.66 -29.74 24.31
CA ASP A 26 -5.68 -28.42 24.93
C ASP A 26 -4.96 -27.37 24.07
N SER A 27 -3.83 -27.75 23.46
CA SER A 27 -3.08 -26.90 22.53
C SER A 27 -3.92 -26.56 21.28
N ILE A 28 -4.61 -27.54 20.69
CA ILE A 28 -5.53 -27.32 19.56
C ILE A 28 -6.65 -26.36 19.95
N LYS A 29 -7.19 -26.51 21.17
CA LYS A 29 -8.26 -25.65 21.68
C LYS A 29 -7.80 -24.20 21.86
N ILE A 30 -6.58 -23.98 22.36
CA ILE A 30 -5.97 -22.65 22.50
C ILE A 30 -5.78 -22.01 21.13
N VAL A 31 -5.12 -22.73 20.20
CA VAL A 31 -4.85 -22.22 18.85
C VAL A 31 -6.15 -21.89 18.12
N LYS A 32 -7.19 -22.72 18.23
CA LYS A 32 -8.52 -22.42 17.65
C LYS A 32 -9.11 -21.10 18.19
N LYS A 33 -8.99 -20.84 19.49
CA LYS A 33 -9.47 -19.58 20.08
C LYS A 33 -8.69 -18.37 19.56
N GLU A 34 -7.37 -18.51 19.43
CA GLU A 34 -6.52 -17.44 18.89
C GLU A 34 -6.85 -17.13 17.42
N ILE A 35 -7.04 -18.16 16.60
CA ILE A 35 -7.48 -18.00 15.20
C ILE A 35 -8.79 -17.21 15.12
N LEU A 36 -9.80 -17.58 15.92
CA LEU A 36 -11.09 -16.88 15.94
C LEU A 36 -10.95 -15.42 16.37
N LYS A 37 -10.08 -15.14 17.36
CA LYS A 37 -9.80 -13.78 17.83
C LYS A 37 -9.16 -12.94 16.72
N GLU A 38 -8.14 -13.47 16.05
CA GLU A 38 -7.45 -12.78 14.96
C GLU A 38 -8.35 -12.56 13.75
N GLN A 39 -9.21 -13.53 13.40
CA GLN A 39 -10.23 -13.36 12.35
C GLN A 39 -11.20 -12.22 12.68
N LYS A 40 -11.67 -12.14 13.93
CA LYS A 40 -12.56 -11.06 14.38
C LYS A 40 -11.87 -9.71 14.28
N LEU A 41 -10.62 -9.61 14.73
CA LEU A 41 -9.82 -8.39 14.63
C LEU A 41 -9.56 -7.98 13.17
N GLY A 42 -9.25 -8.95 12.31
CA GLY A 42 -9.07 -8.75 10.87
C GLY A 42 -10.33 -8.20 10.20
N ASN A 43 -11.49 -8.76 10.52
CA ASN A 43 -12.78 -8.29 9.99
C ASN A 43 -13.13 -6.87 10.47
N GLN A 44 -12.84 -6.54 11.73
CA GLN A 44 -13.02 -5.19 12.24
C GLN A 44 -12.14 -4.18 11.50
N LYS A 45 -10.83 -4.47 11.37
CA LYS A 45 -9.90 -3.62 10.61
C LYS A 45 -10.34 -3.46 9.15
N LYS A 46 -10.75 -4.55 8.50
CA LYS A 46 -11.25 -4.53 7.13
C LYS A 46 -12.48 -3.61 6.99
N SER A 47 -13.42 -3.68 7.93
CA SER A 47 -14.60 -2.81 7.94
C SER A 47 -14.23 -1.34 8.11
N THR A 48 -13.30 -1.02 9.02
CA THR A 48 -12.80 0.34 9.20
C THR A 48 -12.13 0.90 7.94
N ILE A 49 -11.26 0.10 7.30
CA ILE A 49 -10.58 0.50 6.06
C ILE A 49 -11.60 0.70 4.93
N LYS A 50 -12.58 -0.21 4.79
CA LYS A 50 -13.64 -0.11 3.80
C LYS A 50 -14.46 1.19 3.97
N LYS A 51 -14.85 1.53 5.20
CA LYS A 51 -15.56 2.79 5.46
C LYS A 51 -14.73 3.99 5.01
N LYS A 52 -13.43 4.00 5.33
CA LYS A 52 -12.56 5.10 4.91
C LYS A 52 -12.34 5.15 3.40
N TYR A 53 -12.27 4.00 2.74
CA TYR A 53 -12.23 3.88 1.29
C TYR A 53 -13.45 4.57 0.65
N GLU A 54 -14.65 4.26 1.13
CA GLU A 54 -15.91 4.84 0.62
C GLU A 54 -15.99 6.35 0.88
N GLU A 55 -15.52 6.82 2.04
CA GLU A 55 -15.41 8.26 2.33
C GLU A 55 -14.48 8.98 1.33
N LEU A 56 -13.32 8.39 1.03
CA LEU A 56 -12.34 8.98 0.12
C LEU A 56 -12.82 8.96 -1.34
N ILE A 57 -13.44 7.87 -1.80
CA ILE A 57 -14.06 7.82 -3.13
C ILE A 57 -15.06 8.97 -3.31
N ASN A 58 -16.00 9.11 -2.38
CA ASN A 58 -17.02 10.15 -2.46
C ASN A 58 -16.41 11.57 -2.38
N GLU A 59 -15.31 11.74 -1.64
CA GLU A 59 -14.58 13.01 -1.63
C GLU A 59 -13.90 13.29 -2.99
N TYR A 60 -13.27 12.28 -3.60
CA TYR A 60 -12.49 12.45 -4.81
C TYR A 60 -13.38 12.64 -6.04
N GLU A 61 -14.52 11.96 -6.11
CA GLU A 61 -15.55 12.19 -7.15
C GLU A 61 -16.12 13.60 -7.07
N ARG A 62 -16.35 14.13 -5.86
CA ARG A 62 -16.78 15.53 -5.68
C ARG A 62 -15.71 16.53 -6.10
N PHE A 63 -14.44 16.17 -5.96
CA PHE A 63 -13.34 17.03 -6.37
C PHE A 63 -13.20 17.08 -7.90
N PHE A 64 -13.27 15.92 -8.55
CA PHE A 64 -13.21 15.81 -10.00
C PHE A 64 -14.63 15.71 -10.57
N GLU A 65 -15.24 16.86 -10.85
CA GLU A 65 -16.52 16.91 -11.55
C GLU A 65 -16.54 15.97 -12.76
N GLY A 66 -17.54 15.09 -12.81
CA GLY A 66 -17.77 14.18 -13.92
C GLY A 66 -17.01 12.85 -13.89
N ILE A 67 -16.20 12.57 -12.86
CA ILE A 67 -15.57 11.24 -12.71
C ILE A 67 -16.43 10.33 -11.86
N LYS A 68 -16.57 9.09 -12.32
CA LYS A 68 -17.10 7.97 -11.54
C LYS A 68 -15.97 7.04 -11.12
N LEU A 69 -15.82 6.88 -9.80
CA LEU A 69 -14.92 5.97 -9.12
C LEU A 69 -15.68 4.87 -8.37
N ASP A 70 -16.99 5.05 -8.15
CA ASP A 70 -17.93 4.13 -7.50
C ASP A 70 -17.93 2.70 -8.06
N ASP A 71 -17.67 2.54 -9.36
CA ASP A 71 -17.52 1.23 -10.01
C ASP A 71 -16.33 0.41 -9.47
N ILE A 72 -15.36 1.08 -8.83
CA ILE A 72 -14.17 0.45 -8.24
C ILE A 72 -14.48 0.15 -6.78
N LYS A 73 -14.86 -1.11 -6.52
CA LYS A 73 -15.19 -1.58 -5.17
C LYS A 73 -13.92 -1.81 -4.34
N PHE A 74 -14.05 -1.68 -3.03
CA PHE A 74 -12.98 -2.03 -2.09
C PHE A 74 -12.48 -3.47 -2.33
N TYR A 75 -11.16 -3.65 -2.47
CA TYR A 75 -10.49 -4.91 -2.85
C TYR A 75 -10.83 -5.47 -4.25
N SER A 76 -11.45 -4.66 -5.13
CA SER A 76 -11.64 -5.01 -6.53
C SER A 76 -10.60 -4.29 -7.39
N PHE A 77 -9.42 -4.91 -7.54
CA PHE A 77 -8.37 -4.40 -8.42
C PHE A 77 -8.70 -4.79 -9.87
N LYS A 78 -9.28 -3.85 -10.60
CA LYS A 78 -9.57 -3.98 -12.03
C LYS A 78 -8.74 -2.96 -12.80
N GLU A 79 -8.53 -3.25 -14.08
CA GLU A 79 -7.97 -2.27 -14.99
C GLU A 79 -8.84 -1.00 -15.01
N VAL A 80 -8.18 0.15 -14.97
CA VAL A 80 -8.85 1.44 -15.08
C VAL A 80 -9.18 1.67 -16.55
N THR A 81 -10.45 1.51 -16.90
CA THR A 81 -10.94 1.76 -18.26
C THR A 81 -11.26 3.23 -18.47
N GLY A 82 -11.02 3.71 -19.69
CA GLY A 82 -11.23 5.10 -20.10
C GLY A 82 -10.20 5.53 -21.14
N SER A 83 -10.28 6.77 -21.60
CA SER A 83 -9.31 7.34 -22.54
C SER A 83 -8.88 8.74 -22.11
N GLY A 84 -7.62 9.07 -22.39
CA GLY A 84 -7.06 10.40 -22.19
C GLY A 84 -7.18 10.92 -20.75
N ILE A 85 -7.80 12.08 -20.60
CA ILE A 85 -7.87 12.83 -19.33
C ILE A 85 -8.70 12.10 -18.27
N ASP A 86 -9.79 11.43 -18.63
CA ASP A 86 -10.62 10.68 -17.68
C ASP A 86 -9.81 9.57 -17.01
N ALA A 87 -9.08 8.78 -17.81
CA ALA A 87 -8.20 7.73 -17.31
C ALA A 87 -7.11 8.31 -16.39
N ASN A 88 -6.49 9.44 -16.77
CA ASN A 88 -5.46 10.09 -15.96
C ASN A 88 -5.98 10.55 -14.60
N LYS A 89 -7.18 11.16 -14.57
CA LYS A 89 -7.78 11.61 -13.31
C LYS A 89 -8.21 10.43 -12.43
N LYS A 90 -8.79 9.37 -13.02
CA LYS A 90 -9.12 8.13 -12.29
C LYS A 90 -7.87 7.49 -11.68
N MET A 91 -6.80 7.34 -12.46
CA MET A 91 -5.52 6.84 -11.97
C MET A 91 -4.99 7.70 -10.82
N LEU A 92 -4.91 9.02 -11.01
CA LEU A 92 -4.46 9.94 -9.97
C LEU A 92 -5.27 9.79 -8.67
N ALA A 93 -6.61 9.73 -8.78
CA ALA A 93 -7.47 9.56 -7.63
C ALA A 93 -7.23 8.22 -6.91
N LEU A 94 -7.11 7.11 -7.66
CA LEU A 94 -6.91 5.78 -7.09
C LEU A 94 -5.53 5.61 -6.43
N TYR A 95 -4.45 6.03 -7.10
CA TYR A 95 -3.11 5.97 -6.51
C TYR A 95 -3.05 6.80 -5.22
N THR A 96 -3.64 8.00 -5.24
CA THR A 96 -3.71 8.85 -4.05
C THR A 96 -4.55 8.20 -2.96
N LEU A 97 -5.67 7.56 -3.31
CA LEU A 97 -6.55 6.88 -2.37
C LEU A 97 -5.80 5.76 -1.65
N TYR A 98 -5.15 4.88 -2.41
CA TYR A 98 -4.42 3.75 -1.82
C TYR A 98 -3.20 4.20 -1.02
N ALA A 99 -2.47 5.23 -1.48
CA ALA A 99 -1.38 5.82 -0.70
C ALA A 99 -1.86 6.35 0.65
N ASN A 100 -3.00 7.06 0.68
CA ASN A 100 -3.62 7.54 1.92
C ASN A 100 -4.08 6.40 2.83
N LEU A 101 -4.69 5.34 2.29
CA LEU A 101 -5.12 4.19 3.09
C LEU A 101 -3.93 3.45 3.69
N ILE A 102 -2.88 3.22 2.90
CA ILE A 102 -1.67 2.54 3.37
C ILE A 102 -0.97 3.41 4.42
N ASP A 103 -0.80 4.71 4.18
CA ASP A 103 -0.23 5.60 5.19
C ASP A 103 -1.05 5.57 6.49
N LYS A 104 -2.37 5.64 6.41
CA LYS A 104 -3.22 5.70 7.61
C LYS A 104 -3.24 4.39 8.42
N TYR A 105 -3.26 3.23 7.76
CA TYR A 105 -3.55 1.95 8.42
C TYR A 105 -2.35 0.99 8.49
N SER A 106 -1.28 1.23 7.73
CA SER A 106 -0.08 0.41 7.80
C SER A 106 0.72 0.70 9.06
N LYS A 107 1.26 -0.36 9.67
CA LYS A 107 2.27 -0.24 10.73
C LYS A 107 3.63 0.17 10.18
N ILE A 108 3.88 -0.13 8.90
CA ILE A 108 5.12 0.16 8.20
C ILE A 108 4.89 1.41 7.35
N LYS A 109 5.72 2.43 7.57
CA LYS A 109 5.77 3.61 6.72
C LYS A 109 6.75 3.38 5.59
N VAL A 110 6.34 3.71 4.38
CA VAL A 110 7.17 3.61 3.17
C VAL A 110 7.22 4.98 2.49
N PRO A 111 8.34 5.33 1.85
CA PRO A 111 8.36 6.49 0.97
C PRO A 111 7.46 6.23 -0.23
N TRP A 112 6.76 7.28 -0.67
CA TRP A 112 5.92 7.26 -1.84
C TRP A 112 6.64 7.93 -3.00
N ALA A 113 6.60 7.31 -4.17
CA ALA A 113 7.10 7.90 -5.39
C ALA A 113 6.00 7.86 -6.45
N MET A 114 5.82 8.96 -7.18
CA MET A 114 4.87 9.05 -8.27
C MET A 114 5.46 9.89 -9.39
N ASP A 115 5.41 9.36 -10.60
CA ASP A 115 5.69 10.15 -11.80
C ASP A 115 4.44 10.93 -12.21
N SER A 116 4.62 12.13 -12.73
CA SER A 116 3.49 12.96 -13.14
C SER A 116 2.85 12.40 -14.40
N PHE A 117 1.66 11.82 -14.24
CA PHE A 117 0.78 11.46 -15.36
C PHE A 117 0.05 12.67 -15.98
N ILE A 118 0.27 13.88 -15.45
CA ILE A 118 -0.27 15.12 -16.00
C ILE A 118 0.61 15.55 -17.17
N LYS A 119 0.15 15.26 -18.39
CA LYS A 119 0.90 15.55 -19.61
C LYS A 119 0.87 17.03 -19.98
N ASN A 120 1.86 17.49 -20.75
CA ASN A 120 2.01 18.91 -21.09
C ASN A 120 0.89 19.43 -22.00
N GLU A 121 0.34 18.59 -22.87
CA GLU A 121 -0.79 18.91 -23.74
C GLU A 121 -2.13 19.07 -23.00
N THR A 122 -2.15 18.84 -21.69
CA THR A 122 -3.35 19.04 -20.86
C THR A 122 -3.70 20.52 -20.74
N ALA A 123 -4.98 20.88 -20.84
CA ALA A 123 -5.45 22.25 -20.65
C ALA A 123 -5.06 22.80 -19.27
N ALA A 124 -4.85 24.12 -19.17
CA ALA A 124 -4.34 24.76 -17.96
C ALA A 124 -5.27 24.55 -16.76
N GLU A 125 -6.59 24.67 -16.97
CA GLU A 125 -7.62 24.49 -15.94
C GLU A 125 -7.59 23.06 -15.36
N LEU A 126 -7.34 22.08 -16.22
CA LEU A 126 -7.22 20.68 -15.81
C LEU A 126 -5.93 20.43 -15.03
N LYS A 127 -4.82 21.08 -15.41
CA LYS A 127 -3.57 21.01 -14.63
C LYS A 127 -3.78 21.62 -13.25
N GLU A 128 -4.40 22.79 -13.14
CA GLU A 128 -4.75 23.41 -11.86
C GLU A 128 -5.59 22.48 -10.98
N GLN A 129 -6.63 21.86 -11.55
CA GLN A 129 -7.44 20.89 -10.84
C GLN A 129 -6.61 19.71 -10.33
N MET A 130 -5.81 19.06 -11.19
CA MET A 130 -5.06 17.85 -10.83
C MET A 130 -3.92 18.13 -9.84
N PHE A 131 -3.18 19.25 -9.98
CA PHE A 131 -2.15 19.63 -9.03
C PHE A 131 -2.73 20.16 -7.70
N GLY A 132 -3.91 20.79 -7.75
CA GLY A 132 -4.69 21.13 -6.57
C GLY A 132 -5.11 19.88 -5.79
N PHE A 133 -5.57 18.85 -6.49
CA PHE A 133 -5.89 17.54 -5.91
C PHE A 133 -4.68 16.91 -5.22
N LEU A 134 -3.53 16.85 -5.92
CA LEU A 134 -2.27 16.33 -5.37
C LEU A 134 -1.87 17.08 -4.10
N SER A 135 -1.90 18.41 -4.14
CA SER A 135 -1.55 19.25 -2.98
C SER A 135 -2.45 19.00 -1.79
N LYS A 136 -3.75 18.77 -2.01
CA LYS A 136 -4.73 18.53 -0.94
C LYS A 136 -4.63 17.12 -0.37
N HIS A 137 -4.40 16.10 -1.21
CA HIS A 137 -4.59 14.70 -0.84
C HIS A 137 -3.34 13.84 -0.86
N TYR A 138 -2.41 14.07 -1.79
CA TYR A 138 -1.22 13.25 -1.92
C TYR A 138 -0.06 13.84 -1.14
N PHE A 139 0.27 15.13 -1.34
CA PHE A 139 1.36 15.82 -0.65
C PHE A 139 1.09 16.08 0.84
N SER A 140 -0.14 15.84 1.31
CA SER A 140 -0.51 15.91 2.72
C SER A 140 -0.28 14.60 3.48
N ILE A 141 0.17 13.53 2.81
CA ILE A 141 0.55 12.27 3.45
C ILE A 141 1.77 12.52 4.35
N ASN A 142 1.75 11.99 5.58
CA ASN A 142 2.79 12.24 6.59
C ASN A 142 4.15 11.56 6.29
N GLY A 143 4.22 10.72 5.27
CA GLY A 143 5.44 10.03 4.84
C GLY A 143 6.34 10.86 3.92
N GLN A 144 7.53 10.35 3.61
CA GLN A 144 8.37 10.93 2.58
C GLN A 144 7.73 10.73 1.20
N ILE A 145 7.68 11.78 0.40
CA ILE A 145 7.08 11.76 -0.94
C ILE A 145 8.11 12.28 -1.94
N PHE A 146 8.25 11.53 -3.03
CA PHE A 146 8.97 11.91 -4.23
C PHE A 146 7.96 12.06 -5.36
N PHE A 147 7.98 13.22 -6.02
CA PHE A 147 7.09 13.50 -7.12
C PHE A 147 7.87 14.10 -8.26
N SER A 148 7.83 13.44 -9.42
CA SER A 148 8.45 13.95 -10.65
C SER A 148 7.50 14.93 -11.32
N ILE A 149 7.99 16.12 -11.65
CA ILE A 149 7.20 17.18 -12.28
C ILE A 149 8.03 17.91 -13.32
N ILE A 150 7.41 18.21 -14.46
CA ILE A 150 8.01 19.06 -15.50
C ILE A 150 8.02 20.51 -14.98
N ASN A 151 9.14 21.21 -15.14
CA ASN A 151 9.35 22.53 -14.57
C ASN A 151 8.22 23.54 -14.92
N GLU A 152 7.70 23.49 -16.16
CA GLU A 152 6.59 24.33 -16.60
C GLU A 152 5.30 24.16 -15.79
N ASN A 153 5.09 22.96 -15.23
CA ASN A 153 3.91 22.62 -14.45
C ASN A 153 4.05 22.97 -12.96
N VAL A 154 5.25 23.35 -12.50
CA VAL A 154 5.50 23.77 -11.10
C VAL A 154 4.59 24.94 -10.73
N LYS A 155 4.24 25.82 -11.67
CA LYS A 155 3.29 26.94 -11.47
C LYS A 155 1.92 26.55 -10.94
N TYR A 156 1.49 25.31 -11.14
CA TYR A 156 0.20 24.80 -10.67
C TYR A 156 0.25 24.24 -9.24
N LEU A 157 1.41 24.26 -8.57
CA LEU A 157 1.53 23.85 -7.17
C LEU A 157 1.14 24.98 -6.22
N ASN A 158 0.15 24.72 -5.37
CA ASN A 158 -0.45 25.73 -4.49
C ASN A 158 0.46 26.15 -3.32
N GLN A 159 1.48 25.35 -2.99
CA GLN A 159 2.34 25.53 -1.81
C GLN A 159 3.83 25.34 -2.12
N LYS A 160 4.32 25.91 -3.23
CA LYS A 160 5.72 25.75 -3.70
C LYS A 160 6.77 25.89 -2.58
N ASN A 161 6.62 26.87 -1.70
CA ASN A 161 7.60 27.17 -0.65
C ASN A 161 7.71 26.08 0.43
N LYS A 162 6.83 25.08 0.43
CA LYS A 162 6.88 23.94 1.36
C LYS A 162 7.57 22.71 0.77
N TYR A 163 7.94 22.75 -0.50
CA TYR A 163 8.50 21.61 -1.21
C TYR A 163 9.99 21.83 -1.46
N ASN A 164 10.77 20.75 -1.39
CA ASN A 164 12.14 20.74 -1.84
C ASN A 164 12.16 20.38 -3.32
N PHE A 165 12.87 21.16 -4.14
CA PHE A 165 13.01 20.91 -5.56
C PHE A 165 14.42 20.43 -5.88
N ILE A 166 14.50 19.35 -6.64
CA ILE A 166 15.75 18.84 -7.20
C ILE A 166 15.58 18.90 -8.71
N ASN A 167 16.33 19.79 -9.37
CA ASN A 167 16.29 19.92 -10.81
C ASN A 167 17.15 18.81 -11.45
N LEU A 168 16.53 18.01 -12.31
CA LEU A 168 17.20 16.97 -13.07
C LEU A 168 17.39 17.44 -14.51
N GLU A 169 18.62 17.77 -14.88
CA GLU A 169 18.98 18.19 -16.24
C GLU A 169 19.34 17.01 -17.16
N LYS A 170 19.69 15.86 -16.56
CA LYS A 170 20.09 14.62 -17.24
C LYS A 170 19.58 13.41 -16.46
N PRO A 171 19.39 12.24 -17.10
CA PRO A 171 19.06 11.02 -16.38
C PRO A 171 20.15 10.71 -15.34
N ILE A 172 19.74 10.49 -14.08
CA ILE A 172 20.63 10.28 -12.92
C ILE A 172 21.57 9.07 -13.12
N LEU A 173 21.19 8.14 -14.01
CA LEU A 173 21.91 6.90 -14.30
C LEU A 173 22.40 6.82 -15.76
N GLU A 174 22.42 7.92 -16.52
CA GLU A 174 22.90 7.91 -17.91
C GLU A 174 24.38 7.48 -18.02
N LYS A 175 25.19 7.79 -16.99
CA LYS A 175 26.56 7.33 -16.87
C LYS A 175 26.78 6.72 -15.50
N ILE A 176 27.18 5.46 -15.47
CA ILE A 176 27.63 4.80 -14.24
C ILE A 176 29.00 5.39 -13.86
N ASN A 177 29.09 5.99 -12.68
CA ASN A 177 30.31 6.55 -12.10
C ASN A 177 30.52 5.99 -10.67
N GLU A 178 31.62 6.37 -10.00
CA GLU A 178 31.91 5.87 -8.65
C GLU A 178 30.82 6.23 -7.62
N GLU A 179 30.13 7.35 -7.81
CA GLU A 179 29.09 7.84 -6.90
C GLU A 179 27.78 7.04 -6.98
N ASN A 180 27.45 6.49 -8.17
CA ASN A 180 26.22 5.72 -8.39
C ASN A 180 26.44 4.21 -8.60
N LYS A 181 27.69 3.73 -8.62
CA LYS A 181 28.06 2.30 -8.69
C LYS A 181 27.37 1.44 -7.62
N ILE A 182 27.22 1.98 -6.40
CA ILE A 182 26.54 1.30 -5.30
C ILE A 182 25.05 1.10 -5.60
N LEU A 183 24.39 2.08 -6.23
CA LEU A 183 22.98 1.99 -6.61
C LEU A 183 22.80 0.93 -7.70
N VAL A 184 23.60 0.95 -8.75
CA VAL A 184 23.55 -0.05 -9.84
C VAL A 184 23.71 -1.47 -9.32
N LYS A 185 24.70 -1.68 -8.44
CA LYS A 185 24.96 -3.00 -7.81
C LYS A 185 23.79 -3.45 -6.94
N SER A 186 23.15 -2.52 -6.23
CA SER A 186 22.03 -2.80 -5.33
C SER A 186 20.73 -3.13 -6.08
N PHE A 187 20.50 -2.48 -7.23
CA PHE A 187 19.29 -2.69 -8.04
C PHE A 187 19.39 -3.83 -9.06
N LYS A 188 20.54 -4.50 -9.20
CA LYS A 188 20.78 -5.54 -10.21
C LYS A 188 20.27 -5.13 -11.59
N ILE A 189 20.54 -3.90 -12.01
CA ILE A 189 20.19 -3.47 -13.37
C ILE A 189 21.05 -4.33 -14.31
N ILE A 190 20.42 -5.32 -14.93
CA ILE A 190 21.02 -6.16 -15.96
C ILE A 190 21.15 -5.23 -17.16
N ASN A 191 22.38 -4.96 -17.58
CA ASN A 191 22.63 -4.26 -18.82
C ASN A 191 22.19 -5.19 -19.97
N ASP A 192 21.20 -4.77 -20.75
CA ASP A 192 21.00 -5.26 -22.12
C ASP A 192 21.86 -4.41 -23.08
#